data_AF-A0A815IDU5-F1
#
_entry.id   AF-A0A815IDU5-F1
#
_cell.length_a   1.000
_cell.length_b   1.000
_cell.length_c   1.000
_cell.angle_alpha   90.00
_cell.angle_beta   90.00
_cell.angle_gamma   90.00
#
_symmetry.space_group_name_H-M   'P 1'
#
loop_
_entity.id
_entity.type
_entity.pdbx_description
1 polymer ?
#
loop_
_entity_poly.entity_id
_entity_poly.type
_entity_poly.pdbx_seq_one_letter_code
_entity_poly.pdbx_strand_id
1 'polypeptide(L)'
;EDFIGASISSNCSIRKNTYGIDFRGTFIDKPIFLLTNQTMVDEFRKLSRLYNHKQAFKGRYINAHMKSYAYGSKNAQVCNRRSKSNYFGEAYFKHYSIKCRSPMINIVWSIFNTISIKKTRPARSVIVLYTKFDFYSVFQPTHAGAQSTAFSVVTLLGLAWLLGRINLSRLLVTNDNNKDLVLLFMNGQNWNYYGTYELSQMILEKRFPYRIQKSTNQNNLHPIEPEHVDIIVNIDQLGIIQNNTFILYDNIHPFLEKYK
;
A
#
# COMPACT_ATOMS: atom_id res chain seq x y z
N GLU A 1 -9.99 -10.92 -19.34
CA GLU A 1 -9.52 -9.54 -19.11
C GLU A 1 -8.04 -9.60 -18.83
N ASP A 2 -7.30 -9.36 -19.90
CA ASP A 2 -5.86 -9.53 -19.95
C ASP A 2 -5.19 -8.51 -19.06
N PHE A 3 -4.57 -8.98 -17.98
CA PHE A 3 -3.43 -8.27 -17.41
C PHE A 3 -2.36 -8.30 -18.49
N ILE A 4 -2.35 -7.27 -19.34
CA ILE A 4 -1.17 -6.87 -20.08
C ILE A 4 -0.10 -6.75 -19.01
N GLY A 5 0.84 -7.70 -19.04
CA GLY A 5 2.03 -7.62 -18.21
C GLY A 5 2.58 -6.23 -18.44
N ALA A 6 2.60 -5.41 -17.39
CA ALA A 6 3.36 -4.18 -17.40
C ALA A 6 4.74 -4.61 -17.86
N SER A 7 5.07 -4.22 -19.10
CA SER A 7 6.40 -4.32 -19.63
C SER A 7 7.30 -3.76 -18.54
N ILE A 8 8.31 -4.54 -18.16
CA ILE A 8 9.40 -4.06 -17.31
C ILE A 8 9.95 -2.87 -18.08
N SER A 9 9.52 -1.65 -17.72
CA SER A 9 9.99 -0.47 -18.39
C SER A 9 11.48 -0.36 -18.09
N SER A 10 12.24 -0.63 -19.14
CA SER A 10 13.59 -0.12 -19.40
C SER A 10 14.07 0.93 -18.38
N ASN A 11 15.09 0.55 -17.61
CA ASN A 11 16.02 1.39 -16.86
C ASN A 11 15.45 2.70 -16.26
N CYS A 12 15.16 2.69 -14.96
CA CYS A 12 15.26 3.93 -14.19
C CYS A 12 16.70 4.45 -14.29
N SER A 13 16.88 5.70 -14.72
CA SER A 13 18.20 6.35 -14.76
C SER A 13 18.88 6.41 -13.38
N ILE A 14 18.09 6.32 -12.30
CA ILE A 14 18.55 6.36 -10.92
C ILE A 14 17.94 5.18 -10.14
N ARG A 15 18.80 4.38 -9.51
CA ARG A 15 18.39 3.34 -8.56
C ARG A 15 18.01 3.98 -7.23
N LYS A 16 16.71 4.14 -6.96
CA LYS A 16 16.20 4.76 -5.72
C LYS A 16 16.51 3.96 -4.44
N ASN A 17 16.63 2.63 -4.54
CA ASN A 17 17.05 1.77 -3.43
C ASN A 17 18.45 1.21 -3.68
N THR A 18 19.48 1.99 -3.34
CA THR A 18 20.89 1.66 -3.62
C THR A 18 21.38 0.42 -2.86
N TYR A 19 20.86 0.18 -1.65
CA TYR A 19 21.23 -0.95 -0.79
C TYR A 19 20.30 -2.18 -0.95
N GLY A 20 19.38 -2.14 -1.92
CA GLY A 20 18.46 -3.25 -2.17
C GLY A 20 19.20 -4.50 -2.68
N ILE A 21 18.85 -5.67 -2.12
CA ILE A 21 19.41 -6.98 -2.51
C ILE A 21 18.41 -7.86 -3.27
N ASP A 22 17.21 -7.36 -3.57
CA ASP A 22 16.15 -8.03 -4.34
C ASP A 22 15.75 -9.45 -3.89
N PHE A 23 16.13 -9.83 -2.66
CA PHE A 23 15.88 -11.14 -2.08
C PHE A 23 14.40 -11.56 -2.09
N ARG A 24 13.48 -10.59 -1.93
CA ARG A 24 12.03 -10.83 -1.99
C ARG A 24 11.56 -11.39 -3.34
N GLY A 25 12.19 -10.98 -4.45
CA GLY A 25 11.82 -11.45 -5.78
C GLY A 25 12.33 -12.86 -6.10
N THR A 26 13.16 -13.43 -5.22
CA THR A 26 13.81 -14.72 -5.45
C THR A 26 12.89 -15.85 -5.04
N PHE A 27 12.73 -16.84 -5.92
CA PHE A 27 12.04 -18.08 -5.59
C PHE A 27 12.92 -18.95 -4.71
N ILE A 28 12.37 -19.42 -3.58
CA ILE A 28 13.07 -20.28 -2.63
C ILE A 28 12.21 -21.52 -2.40
N ASP A 29 12.77 -22.69 -2.69
CA ASP A 29 12.09 -24.00 -2.64
C ASP A 29 12.02 -24.60 -1.23
N LYS A 30 12.54 -23.88 -0.23
CA LYS A 30 12.61 -24.27 1.19
C LYS A 30 12.05 -23.16 2.07
N PRO A 31 11.40 -23.50 3.19
CA PRO A 31 10.84 -22.50 4.07
C PRO A 31 11.96 -21.78 4.85
N ILE A 32 11.85 -20.46 4.96
CA ILE A 32 12.76 -19.63 5.74
C ILE A 32 11.99 -19.00 6.90
N PHE A 33 12.54 -19.11 8.10
CA PHE A 33 11.95 -18.56 9.32
C PHE A 33 12.88 -17.51 9.91
N LEU A 34 12.29 -16.42 10.41
CA LEU A 34 12.98 -15.42 11.20
C LEU A 34 12.78 -15.73 12.68
N LEU A 35 13.88 -15.97 13.40
CA LEU A 35 13.87 -16.08 14.85
C LEU A 35 14.08 -14.68 15.44
N THR A 36 13.07 -14.15 16.13
CA THR A 36 13.11 -12.81 16.72
C THR A 36 13.51 -12.81 18.19
N ASN A 37 13.34 -13.93 18.88
CA ASN A 37 13.69 -14.07 20.30
C ASN A 37 15.17 -14.44 20.44
N GLN A 38 15.97 -13.51 20.96
CA GLN A 38 17.41 -13.68 21.12
C GLN A 38 17.77 -14.85 22.05
N THR A 39 17.04 -15.02 23.15
CA THR A 39 17.24 -16.14 24.09
C THR A 39 17.07 -17.48 23.39
N MET A 40 16.04 -17.62 22.56
CA MET A 40 15.80 -18.83 21.76
C MET A 40 16.93 -19.08 20.76
N VAL A 41 17.43 -18.03 20.10
CA VAL A 41 18.57 -18.12 19.18
C VAL A 41 19.83 -18.61 19.89
N ASP A 42 20.11 -18.09 21.08
CA ASP A 42 21.30 -18.46 21.85
C ASP A 42 21.21 -19.90 22.38
N GLU A 43 20.01 -20.34 22.77
CA GLU A 43 19.76 -21.74 23.15
C GLU A 43 19.95 -22.69 21.97
N PHE A 44 19.38 -22.38 20.79
CA PHE A 44 19.61 -23.15 19.57
C PHE A 44 21.10 -23.21 19.20
N ARG A 45 21.82 -22.10 19.34
CA ARG A 45 23.26 -22.04 19.07
C ARG A 45 24.05 -22.91 20.05
N LYS A 46 23.70 -22.88 21.34
CA LYS A 46 24.32 -23.73 22.37
C LYS A 46 24.09 -25.21 22.07
N LEU A 47 22.84 -25.59 21.81
CA LEU A 47 22.44 -26.95 21.46
C LEU A 47 23.13 -27.43 20.18
N SER A 48 23.12 -26.63 19.12
CA SER A 48 23.81 -26.95 17.86
C SER A 48 25.31 -27.19 18.08
N ARG A 49 25.99 -26.36 18.88
CA ARG A 49 27.41 -26.54 19.20
C ARG A 49 27.68 -27.82 19.99
N LEU A 50 26.81 -28.18 20.94
CA LEU A 50 26.97 -29.36 21.78
C LEU A 50 26.83 -30.67 20.99
N TYR A 51 25.85 -30.75 20.10
CA TYR A 51 25.48 -32.01 19.43
C TYR A 51 26.00 -32.13 17.99
N ASN A 52 26.23 -31.02 17.28
CA ASN A 52 26.57 -31.06 15.85
C ASN A 52 28.03 -30.66 15.53
N HIS A 53 28.79 -30.03 16.44
CA HIS A 53 30.15 -29.51 16.16
C HIS A 53 31.31 -30.36 16.69
N LYS A 54 31.12 -31.11 17.78
CA LYS A 54 32.10 -32.10 18.26
C LYS A 54 31.64 -33.47 17.77
N GLN A 55 32.53 -34.24 17.14
CA GLN A 55 32.31 -35.59 16.59
C GLN A 55 31.10 -36.24 17.26
N ALA A 56 29.99 -36.28 16.48
CA ALA A 56 28.65 -36.59 16.92
C ALA A 56 28.68 -37.56 18.10
N PHE A 57 28.28 -37.08 19.29
CA PHE A 57 28.17 -37.90 20.49
C PHE A 57 27.30 -39.11 20.13
N LYS A 58 27.93 -40.22 19.73
CA LYS A 58 27.31 -41.50 19.39
C LYS A 58 26.03 -41.38 18.54
N GLY A 59 26.09 -40.68 17.40
CA GLY A 59 24.97 -40.62 16.45
C GLY A 59 23.74 -39.80 16.89
N ARG A 60 23.87 -38.96 17.91
CA ARG A 60 22.81 -38.02 18.32
C ARG A 60 23.01 -36.67 17.65
N TYR A 61 22.00 -36.23 16.91
CA TYR A 61 21.96 -34.93 16.24
C TYR A 61 20.72 -34.15 16.68
N ILE A 62 20.83 -32.82 16.67
CA ILE A 62 19.68 -31.96 16.81
C ILE A 62 19.19 -31.56 15.43
N ASN A 63 17.93 -31.86 15.17
CA ASN A 63 17.21 -31.51 13.95
C ASN A 63 16.07 -30.56 14.29
N ALA A 64 15.85 -29.57 13.43
CA ALA A 64 14.68 -28.72 13.50
C ALA A 64 13.71 -29.11 12.37
N HIS A 65 12.50 -29.52 12.74
CA HIS A 65 11.44 -29.75 11.77
C HIS A 65 10.60 -28.49 11.63
N MET A 66 10.67 -27.87 10.46
CA MET A 66 9.95 -26.63 10.17
C MET A 66 8.86 -26.89 9.13
N LYS A 67 7.63 -26.51 9.44
CA LYS A 67 6.47 -26.71 8.55
C LYS A 67 5.87 -25.37 8.16
N SER A 68 5.95 -25.04 6.87
CA SER A 68 5.21 -23.93 6.27
C SER A 68 4.71 -24.39 4.90
N TYR A 69 3.40 -24.54 4.76
CA TYR A 69 2.79 -25.03 3.53
C TYR A 69 2.04 -23.88 2.84
N ALA A 70 2.53 -23.49 1.65
CA ALA A 70 1.86 -22.50 0.82
C ALA A 70 0.89 -23.17 -0.15
N TYR A 71 -0.41 -22.97 0.06
CA TYR A 71 -1.44 -23.55 -0.82
C TYR A 71 -1.48 -22.91 -2.22
N GLY A 72 -1.05 -21.65 -2.34
CA GLY A 72 -0.91 -20.97 -3.62
C GLY A 72 0.34 -21.44 -4.37
N SER A 73 0.19 -21.84 -5.65
CA SER A 73 1.31 -22.36 -6.45
C SER A 73 1.30 -21.88 -7.90
N LYS A 74 2.49 -21.98 -8.54
CA LYS A 74 2.81 -21.57 -9.92
C LYS A 74 2.75 -20.06 -10.18
N ASN A 75 1.56 -19.49 -10.29
CA ASN A 75 1.37 -18.06 -10.54
C ASN A 75 -0.05 -17.62 -10.15
N ALA A 76 -0.27 -16.30 -10.09
CA ALA A 76 -1.56 -15.73 -9.69
C ALA A 76 -2.71 -16.16 -10.59
N GLN A 77 -2.51 -16.30 -11.90
CA GLN A 77 -3.54 -16.73 -12.85
C GLN A 77 -4.00 -18.17 -12.58
N VAL A 78 -3.06 -19.10 -12.42
CA VAL A 78 -3.34 -20.51 -12.11
C VAL A 78 -3.98 -20.65 -10.72
N CYS A 79 -3.49 -19.91 -9.73
CA CYS A 79 -4.08 -19.86 -8.38
C CYS A 79 -5.55 -19.39 -8.43
N ASN A 80 -5.82 -18.25 -9.09
CA ASN A 80 -7.16 -17.69 -9.23
C ASN A 80 -8.10 -18.58 -10.05
N ARG A 81 -7.58 -19.24 -11.09
CA ARG A 81 -8.37 -20.20 -11.87
C ARG A 81 -8.81 -21.37 -11.00
N ARG A 82 -7.89 -21.94 -10.21
CA ARG A 82 -8.18 -23.06 -9.30
C ARG A 82 -9.15 -22.67 -8.19
N SER A 83 -9.05 -21.46 -7.65
CA SER A 83 -9.97 -20.98 -6.61
C SER A 83 -11.40 -20.79 -7.13
N LYS A 84 -11.60 -20.64 -8.45
CA LYS A 84 -12.90 -20.43 -9.09
C LYS A 84 -13.39 -21.62 -9.92
N SER A 85 -12.59 -22.67 -10.04
CA SER A 85 -12.82 -23.72 -11.05
C SER A 85 -14.00 -24.62 -10.73
N ASN A 86 -14.37 -24.81 -9.46
CA ASN A 86 -15.42 -25.75 -9.01
C ASN A 86 -15.91 -25.36 -7.60
N TYR A 87 -17.12 -25.80 -7.21
CA TYR A 87 -17.70 -25.59 -5.87
C TYR A 87 -16.76 -26.04 -4.73
N PHE A 88 -16.10 -27.19 -4.91
CA PHE A 88 -15.08 -27.68 -3.98
C PHE A 88 -13.85 -26.78 -3.92
N GLY A 89 -13.41 -26.21 -5.04
CA GLY A 89 -12.29 -25.27 -5.08
C GLY A 89 -12.63 -23.98 -4.35
N GLU A 90 -13.83 -23.45 -4.54
CA GLU A 90 -14.28 -22.25 -3.84
C GLU A 90 -14.42 -22.50 -2.32
N ALA A 91 -15.07 -23.60 -1.93
CA ALA A 91 -15.22 -23.99 -0.52
C ALA A 91 -13.86 -24.22 0.16
N TYR A 92 -12.92 -24.88 -0.52
CA TYR A 92 -11.58 -25.14 -0.02
C TYR A 92 -10.77 -23.85 0.15
N PHE A 93 -10.76 -22.98 -0.86
CA PHE A 93 -10.02 -21.71 -0.79
C PHE A 93 -10.63 -20.75 0.23
N LYS A 94 -11.95 -20.79 0.42
CA LYS A 94 -12.64 -20.04 1.47
C LYS A 94 -12.33 -20.59 2.87
N HIS A 95 -12.35 -21.91 3.05
CA HIS A 95 -12.04 -22.57 4.32
C HIS A 95 -10.62 -22.24 4.80
N TYR A 96 -9.63 -22.32 3.91
CA TYR A 96 -8.23 -22.02 4.22
C TYR A 96 -7.86 -20.54 4.05
N SER A 97 -8.83 -19.66 3.75
CA SER A 97 -8.60 -18.23 3.50
C SER A 97 -7.46 -17.95 2.51
N ILE A 98 -7.31 -18.79 1.48
CA ILE A 98 -6.22 -18.69 0.51
C ILE A 98 -6.48 -17.48 -0.40
N LYS A 99 -5.69 -16.42 -0.21
CA LYS A 99 -5.75 -15.22 -1.05
C LYS A 99 -4.81 -15.36 -2.24
N CYS A 100 -5.37 -15.74 -3.40
CA CYS A 100 -4.65 -15.73 -4.69
C CYS A 100 -4.56 -14.33 -5.33
N ARG A 101 -5.17 -13.33 -4.70
CA ARG A 101 -5.15 -11.92 -5.11
C ARG A 101 -4.42 -11.08 -4.07
N SER A 102 -3.92 -9.93 -4.53
CA SER A 102 -3.31 -8.89 -3.69
C SER A 102 -4.20 -8.59 -2.47
N PRO A 103 -3.60 -8.32 -1.29
CA PRO A 103 -4.37 -7.98 -0.09
C PRO A 103 -5.37 -6.85 -0.33
N MET A 104 -6.47 -6.87 0.44
CA MET A 104 -7.60 -5.95 0.35
C MET A 104 -7.13 -4.50 0.19
N ILE A 105 -7.50 -3.89 -0.95
CA ILE A 105 -7.21 -2.50 -1.22
C ILE A 105 -8.22 -1.66 -0.46
N ASN A 106 -7.73 -0.92 0.53
CA ASN A 106 -8.50 0.07 1.23
C ASN A 106 -7.89 1.43 0.88
N ILE A 107 -8.71 2.31 0.33
CA ILE A 107 -8.39 3.73 0.16
C ILE A 107 -9.15 4.44 1.27
N VAL A 108 -8.43 4.99 2.24
CA VAL A 108 -9.03 5.85 3.26
C VAL A 108 -8.91 7.27 2.77
N TRP A 109 -10.02 8.01 2.79
CA TRP A 109 -10.06 9.35 2.24
C TRP A 109 -10.84 10.30 3.15
N SER A 110 -10.53 11.58 3.05
CA SER A 110 -11.26 12.67 3.70
C SER A 110 -11.28 13.89 2.78
N ILE A 111 -12.39 14.64 2.80
CA ILE A 111 -12.57 15.86 2.00
C ILE A 111 -13.06 16.94 2.94
N PHE A 112 -12.42 18.11 2.90
CA PHE A 112 -12.75 19.22 3.81
C PHE A 112 -14.02 19.98 3.41
N ASN A 113 -14.40 19.96 2.13
CA ASN A 113 -15.59 20.61 1.60
C ASN A 113 -16.46 19.61 0.83
N THR A 114 -17.73 19.49 1.22
CA THR A 114 -18.67 18.57 0.61
C THR A 114 -19.54 19.30 -0.41
N ILE A 115 -19.20 19.17 -1.69
CA ILE A 115 -20.05 19.64 -2.78
C ILE A 115 -21.16 18.60 -3.02
N SER A 116 -22.42 19.04 -3.02
CA SER A 116 -23.57 18.20 -3.36
C SER A 116 -23.58 17.84 -4.84
N ILE A 117 -24.05 16.65 -5.20
CA ILE A 117 -24.22 16.18 -6.59
C ILE A 117 -25.07 17.11 -7.45
N LYS A 118 -25.91 17.94 -6.83
CA LYS A 118 -26.77 18.92 -7.53
C LYS A 118 -26.01 20.16 -7.98
N LYS A 119 -24.82 20.42 -7.43
CA LYS A 119 -23.97 21.56 -7.78
C LYS A 119 -22.87 21.11 -8.72
N THR A 120 -22.47 21.97 -9.65
CA THR A 120 -21.29 21.74 -10.48
C THR A 120 -20.02 22.00 -9.68
N ARG A 121 -18.99 21.20 -9.92
CA ARG A 121 -17.65 21.41 -9.37
C ARG A 121 -16.79 22.14 -10.40
N PRO A 122 -16.11 23.24 -10.06
CA PRO A 122 -15.25 23.95 -11.01
C PRO A 122 -14.03 23.11 -11.43
N ALA A 123 -13.51 23.36 -12.64
CA ALA A 123 -12.24 22.79 -13.06
C ALA A 123 -11.08 23.28 -12.17
N ARG A 124 -10.06 22.43 -11.98
CA ARG A 124 -8.88 22.73 -11.14
C ARG A 124 -9.23 23.24 -9.73
N SER A 125 -10.30 22.69 -9.14
CA SER A 125 -10.79 23.08 -7.82
C SER A 125 -10.35 22.14 -6.70
N VAL A 126 -9.54 21.10 -6.97
CA VAL A 126 -9.18 20.06 -5.98
C VAL A 126 -7.66 19.92 -5.88
N ILE A 127 -7.17 20.00 -4.64
CA ILE A 127 -5.81 19.62 -4.26
C ILE A 127 -5.87 18.25 -3.58
N VAL A 128 -5.06 17.31 -4.07
CA VAL A 128 -4.98 15.96 -3.52
C VAL A 128 -3.65 15.82 -2.77
N LEU A 129 -3.72 15.56 -1.47
CA LEU A 129 -2.57 15.14 -0.67
C LEU A 129 -2.71 13.66 -0.37
N TYR A 130 -1.69 12.87 -0.71
CA TYR A 130 -1.73 11.45 -0.44
C TYR A 130 -0.44 10.90 0.11
N THR A 131 -0.57 9.80 0.85
CA THR A 131 0.54 8.97 1.31
C THR A 131 0.18 7.50 1.15
N LYS A 132 1.19 6.65 0.96
CA LYS A 132 1.02 5.21 1.16
C LYS A 132 0.93 4.92 2.66
N PHE A 133 0.09 3.97 3.05
CA PHE A 133 0.08 3.42 4.42
C PHE A 133 0.42 1.93 4.48
N ASP A 134 0.74 1.33 3.32
CA ASP A 134 1.27 -0.02 3.26
C ASP A 134 2.80 -0.03 3.34
N PHE A 135 3.33 -1.14 3.87
CA PHE A 135 4.74 -1.48 3.85
C PHE A 135 4.87 -2.98 3.55
N TYR A 136 6.08 -3.40 3.22
CA TYR A 136 6.39 -4.81 3.09
C TYR A 136 7.75 -5.12 3.71
N SER A 137 7.93 -6.38 4.04
CA SER A 137 9.19 -6.95 4.52
C SER A 137 9.26 -8.42 4.06
N VAL A 138 10.47 -8.96 4.00
CA VAL A 138 10.74 -10.37 3.61
C VAL A 138 10.04 -11.32 4.58
N PHE A 139 10.18 -11.06 5.87
CA PHE A 139 9.44 -11.71 6.94
C PHE A 139 8.34 -10.75 7.39
N GLN A 140 7.18 -11.22 7.82
CA GLN A 140 6.16 -10.36 8.43
C GLN A 140 6.63 -9.93 9.82
N PRO A 141 7.15 -8.72 10.04
CA PRO A 141 7.66 -8.33 11.35
C PRO A 141 6.55 -7.62 12.10
N THR A 142 6.66 -7.64 13.42
CA THR A 142 5.83 -6.83 14.32
C THR A 142 6.09 -5.33 14.18
N HIS A 143 7.17 -4.88 13.51
CA HIS A 143 7.60 -3.46 13.46
C HIS A 143 8.23 -2.98 12.14
N ALA A 144 7.85 -3.50 10.96
CA ALA A 144 8.35 -2.93 9.70
C ALA A 144 7.58 -1.67 9.26
N GLY A 145 8.27 -0.79 8.51
CA GLY A 145 7.63 0.32 7.81
C GLY A 145 7.67 1.69 8.50
N ALA A 146 8.41 1.84 9.60
CA ALA A 146 8.52 3.12 10.32
C ALA A 146 8.94 4.26 9.38
N GLN A 147 10.08 4.10 8.70
CA GLN A 147 10.60 5.10 7.76
C GLN A 147 9.83 5.13 6.44
N SER A 148 9.47 3.97 5.89
CA SER A 148 8.87 3.91 4.56
C SER A 148 7.46 4.47 4.50
N THR A 149 6.75 4.45 5.63
CA THR A 149 5.29 4.56 5.63
C THR A 149 4.78 5.33 6.85
N ALA A 150 5.23 4.98 8.06
CA ALA A 150 4.65 5.54 9.29
C ALA A 150 4.85 7.06 9.41
N PHE A 151 6.05 7.58 9.10
CA PHE A 151 6.30 9.02 9.15
C PHE A 151 5.38 9.80 8.21
N SER A 152 5.23 9.38 6.96
CA SER A 152 4.34 10.06 6.01
C SER A 152 2.87 10.02 6.44
N VAL A 153 2.41 8.89 6.99
CA VAL A 153 1.07 8.76 7.55
C VAL A 153 0.88 9.72 8.73
N VAL A 154 1.82 9.75 9.67
CA VAL A 154 1.78 10.65 10.84
C VAL A 154 1.82 12.12 10.39
N THR A 155 2.65 12.48 9.41
CA THR A 155 2.70 13.84 8.86
C THR A 155 1.38 14.25 8.24
N LEU A 156 0.77 13.40 7.40
CA LEU A 156 -0.52 13.72 6.78
C LEU A 156 -1.65 13.79 7.81
N LEU A 157 -1.65 12.92 8.83
CA LEU A 157 -2.60 12.99 9.95
C LEU A 157 -2.39 14.25 10.80
N GLY A 158 -1.14 14.63 11.08
CA GLY A 158 -0.79 15.85 11.80
C GLY A 158 -1.25 17.09 11.05
N LEU A 159 -1.08 17.11 9.71
CA LEU A 159 -1.63 18.14 8.85
C LEU A 159 -3.17 18.14 8.91
N ALA A 160 -3.82 16.99 8.77
CA ALA A 160 -5.28 16.88 8.86
C ALA A 160 -5.81 17.44 10.19
N TRP A 161 -5.14 17.13 11.29
CA TRP A 161 -5.46 17.60 12.63
C TRP A 161 -5.29 19.12 12.76
N LEU A 162 -4.18 19.67 12.25
CA LEU A 162 -3.92 21.11 12.25
C LEU A 162 -4.97 21.87 11.43
N LEU A 163 -5.27 21.40 10.22
CA LEU A 163 -6.28 22.00 9.35
C LEU A 163 -7.69 21.91 9.96
N GLY A 164 -7.99 20.81 10.65
CA GLY A 164 -9.23 20.66 11.40
C GLY A 164 -9.38 21.69 12.53
N ARG A 165 -8.29 22.00 13.24
CA ARG A 165 -8.30 23.00 14.33
C ARG A 165 -8.48 24.44 13.85
N ILE A 166 -7.94 24.78 12.68
CA ILE A 166 -8.02 26.16 12.14
C ILE A 166 -9.43 26.46 11.59
N ASN A 167 -10.39 25.54 11.72
CA ASN A 167 -11.69 25.62 11.02
C ASN A 167 -11.47 25.92 9.53
N LEU A 168 -10.46 25.29 8.92
CA LEU A 168 -10.14 25.51 7.52
C LEU A 168 -11.36 25.19 6.63
N SER A 169 -12.19 24.22 7.01
CA SER A 169 -13.48 23.96 6.37
C SER A 169 -14.35 25.22 6.30
N ARG A 170 -14.41 26.05 7.34
CA ARG A 170 -15.15 27.32 7.33
C ARG A 170 -14.53 28.31 6.34
N LEU A 171 -13.21 28.46 6.34
CA LEU A 171 -12.50 29.36 5.42
C LEU A 171 -12.64 28.92 3.95
N LEU A 172 -12.53 27.62 3.68
CA LEU A 172 -12.71 27.03 2.36
C LEU A 172 -14.16 27.13 1.87
N VAL A 173 -15.14 26.94 2.76
CA VAL A 173 -16.57 27.04 2.41
C VAL A 173 -17.02 28.48 2.17
N THR A 174 -16.39 29.48 2.80
CA THR A 174 -16.81 30.89 2.70
C THR A 174 -16.36 31.62 1.44
N ASN A 175 -15.45 31.06 0.65
CA ASN A 175 -14.92 31.72 -0.53
C ASN A 175 -15.02 30.78 -1.74
N ASP A 176 -15.85 31.14 -2.71
CA ASP A 176 -16.14 30.32 -3.90
C ASP A 176 -14.89 30.05 -4.78
N ASN A 177 -13.82 30.82 -4.59
CA ASN A 177 -12.53 30.62 -5.28
C ASN A 177 -11.57 29.67 -4.55
N ASN A 178 -11.94 29.14 -3.39
CA ASN A 178 -11.06 28.27 -2.62
C ASN A 178 -11.05 26.85 -3.17
N LYS A 179 -9.85 26.29 -3.31
CA LYS A 179 -9.65 24.89 -3.72
C LYS A 179 -10.01 23.95 -2.58
N ASP A 180 -10.71 22.88 -2.91
CA ASP A 180 -10.99 21.78 -2.00
C ASP A 180 -9.73 20.98 -1.73
N LEU A 181 -9.60 20.48 -0.50
CA LEU A 181 -8.51 19.62 -0.10
C LEU A 181 -9.02 18.19 0.12
N VAL A 182 -8.36 17.24 -0.53
CA VAL A 182 -8.61 15.81 -0.38
C VAL A 182 -7.37 15.17 0.24
N LEU A 183 -7.56 14.46 1.34
CA LEU A 183 -6.53 13.66 1.99
C LEU A 183 -6.75 12.19 1.67
N LEU A 184 -5.71 11.49 1.24
CA LEU A 184 -5.77 10.08 0.87
C LEU A 184 -4.69 9.27 1.57
N PHE A 185 -5.09 8.13 2.14
CA PHE A 185 -4.19 7.09 2.61
C PHE A 185 -4.42 5.86 1.74
N MET A 186 -3.36 5.50 1.02
CA MET A 186 -3.41 4.49 -0.02
C MET A 186 -2.80 3.17 0.45
N ASN A 187 -3.56 2.07 0.34
CA ASN A 187 -3.03 0.71 0.44
C ASN A 187 -2.63 0.19 -0.94
N GLY A 188 -1.66 -0.72 -1.01
CA GLY A 188 -1.26 -1.38 -2.25
C GLY A 188 -0.24 -0.62 -3.08
N GLN A 189 0.40 0.43 -2.54
CA GLN A 189 1.40 1.20 -3.30
C GLN A 189 2.68 0.40 -3.54
N ASN A 190 3.08 -0.44 -2.57
CA ASN A 190 4.23 -1.33 -2.74
C ASN A 190 3.92 -2.59 -3.54
N TRP A 191 2.69 -2.71 -4.05
CA TRP A 191 2.21 -3.84 -4.85
C TRP A 191 1.90 -3.36 -6.28
N ASN A 192 2.91 -2.80 -6.94
CA ASN A 192 2.82 -2.20 -8.27
C ASN A 192 1.81 -1.05 -8.37
N TYR A 193 1.81 -0.14 -7.38
CA TYR A 193 0.96 1.05 -7.37
C TYR A 193 -0.54 0.75 -7.49
N TYR A 194 -0.98 -0.43 -7.06
CA TYR A 194 -2.37 -0.86 -7.23
C TYR A 194 -3.35 0.10 -6.57
N GLY A 195 -2.99 0.69 -5.43
CA GLY A 195 -3.81 1.71 -4.78
C GLY A 195 -4.07 2.91 -5.69
N THR A 196 -3.02 3.49 -6.29
CA THR A 196 -3.17 4.62 -7.22
C THR A 196 -3.97 4.22 -8.44
N TYR A 197 -3.70 3.02 -8.99
CA TYR A 197 -4.47 2.50 -10.12
C TYR A 197 -5.97 2.44 -9.81
N GLU A 198 -6.35 1.85 -8.68
CA GLU A 198 -7.75 1.74 -8.26
C GLU A 198 -8.39 3.13 -8.09
N LEU A 199 -7.70 4.09 -7.46
CA LEU A 199 -8.19 5.46 -7.33
C LEU A 199 -8.38 6.12 -8.70
N SER A 200 -7.42 5.97 -9.61
CA SER A 200 -7.52 6.51 -10.96
C SER A 200 -8.73 5.94 -11.69
N GLN A 201 -8.97 4.63 -11.59
CA GLN A 201 -10.18 4.01 -12.15
C GLN A 201 -11.44 4.58 -11.52
N MET A 202 -11.48 4.72 -10.19
CA MET A 202 -12.65 5.30 -9.51
C MET A 202 -12.92 6.75 -9.93
N ILE A 203 -11.89 7.56 -10.20
CA ILE A 203 -12.05 8.93 -10.69
C ILE A 203 -12.56 8.93 -12.15
N LEU A 204 -11.99 8.08 -13.01
CA LEU A 204 -12.39 7.96 -14.42
C LEU A 204 -13.83 7.44 -14.57
N GLU A 205 -14.24 6.52 -13.70
CA GLU A 205 -15.61 5.97 -13.64
C GLU A 205 -16.58 6.88 -12.88
N LYS A 206 -16.16 8.09 -12.44
CA LYS A 206 -16.97 9.05 -11.69
C LYS A 206 -17.57 8.48 -10.39
N ARG A 207 -16.82 7.59 -9.74
CA ARG A 207 -17.18 6.86 -8.51
C ARG A 207 -16.50 7.40 -7.26
N PHE A 208 -15.43 8.20 -7.39
CA PHE A 208 -14.73 8.80 -6.26
C PHE A 208 -15.28 10.21 -5.97
N PRO A 209 -15.53 10.59 -4.70
CA PRO A 209 -15.51 9.75 -3.49
C PRO A 209 -16.64 8.71 -3.48
N TYR A 210 -16.35 7.50 -2.98
CA TYR A 210 -17.35 6.42 -2.95
C TYR A 210 -18.55 6.77 -2.07
N ARG A 211 -19.76 6.47 -2.55
CA ARG A 211 -21.02 6.74 -1.85
C ARG A 211 -21.03 6.05 -0.48
N ILE A 212 -21.11 6.81 0.61
CA ILE A 212 -21.41 6.25 1.93
C ILE A 212 -22.89 5.82 1.91
N GLN A 213 -23.16 4.58 1.51
CA GLN A 213 -24.47 3.96 1.65
C GLN A 213 -24.72 3.68 3.13
N LYS A 214 -25.20 4.66 3.89
CA LYS A 214 -25.90 4.49 5.19
C LYS A 214 -26.33 5.84 5.78
N SER A 215 -27.18 6.57 5.06
CA SER A 215 -28.11 7.49 5.71
C SER A 215 -29.17 7.90 4.70
N THR A 216 -30.42 7.59 5.04
CA THR A 216 -31.63 7.81 4.24
C THR A 216 -31.92 9.27 3.92
N ASN A 217 -31.05 10.22 4.28
CA ASN A 217 -31.23 11.65 4.02
C ASN A 217 -29.93 12.44 3.72
N GLN A 218 -28.82 11.80 3.29
CA GLN A 218 -27.57 12.54 3.05
C GLN A 218 -27.22 12.69 1.57
N ASN A 219 -27.14 13.95 1.16
CA ASN A 219 -26.65 14.47 -0.12
C ASN A 219 -25.50 13.63 -0.69
N ASN A 220 -25.74 13.00 -1.84
CA ASN A 220 -24.66 12.42 -2.65
C ASN A 220 -23.59 13.50 -2.89
N LEU A 221 -22.32 13.17 -2.64
CA LEU A 221 -21.20 14.03 -2.97
C LEU A 221 -21.05 14.09 -4.50
N HIS A 222 -20.71 15.26 -5.03
CA HIS A 222 -20.33 15.39 -6.42
C HIS A 222 -19.05 14.58 -6.68
N PRO A 223 -19.00 13.72 -7.71
CA PRO A 223 -17.79 12.96 -8.02
C PRO A 223 -16.65 13.90 -8.40
N ILE A 224 -15.44 13.54 -7.99
CA ILE A 224 -14.21 14.17 -8.46
C ILE A 224 -13.84 13.48 -9.77
N GLU A 225 -13.54 14.30 -10.76
CA GLU A 225 -13.21 13.91 -12.14
C GLU A 225 -11.80 14.46 -12.44
N PRO A 226 -11.11 13.96 -13.47
CA PRO A 226 -9.73 14.38 -13.75
C PRO A 226 -9.58 15.91 -13.90
N GLU A 227 -10.54 16.57 -14.56
CA GLU A 227 -10.58 18.01 -14.79
C GLU A 227 -10.69 18.86 -13.51
N HIS A 228 -11.21 18.28 -12.42
CA HIS A 228 -11.32 18.96 -11.13
C HIS A 228 -9.99 18.99 -10.38
N VAL A 229 -9.05 18.09 -10.69
CA VAL A 229 -7.77 17.98 -9.98
C VAL A 229 -6.78 19.01 -10.50
N ASP A 230 -6.29 19.85 -9.59
CA ASP A 230 -5.30 20.88 -9.89
C ASP A 230 -3.88 20.41 -9.57
N ILE A 231 -3.66 20.00 -8.32
CA ILE A 231 -2.35 19.56 -7.82
C ILE A 231 -2.51 18.25 -7.08
N ILE A 232 -1.54 17.35 -7.30
CA ILE A 232 -1.40 16.11 -6.54
C ILE A 232 -0.03 16.15 -5.85
N VAL A 233 -0.02 16.00 -4.53
CA VAL A 233 1.19 15.92 -3.72
C VAL A 233 1.27 14.55 -3.06
N ASN A 234 2.35 13.83 -3.35
CA ASN A 234 2.70 12.61 -2.64
C ASN A 234 3.64 12.94 -1.48
N ILE A 235 3.31 12.45 -0.28
CA ILE A 235 4.16 12.53 0.90
C ILE A 235 4.78 11.16 1.13
N ASP A 236 6.09 11.01 0.87
CA ASP A 236 6.78 9.72 1.02
C ASP A 236 8.13 9.88 1.74
N GLN A 237 8.47 8.91 2.60
CA GLN A 237 9.76 8.77 3.28
C GLN A 237 10.30 10.01 4.03
N LEU A 238 9.44 10.77 4.73
CA LEU A 238 9.87 11.96 5.49
C LEU A 238 10.67 11.66 6.78
N GLY A 239 10.90 10.39 7.12
CA GLY A 239 11.50 10.00 8.40
C GLY A 239 13.02 10.16 8.50
N ILE A 240 13.73 10.24 7.38
CA ILE A 240 15.18 10.53 7.37
C ILE A 240 15.39 11.89 6.74
N ILE A 241 15.73 12.86 7.58
CA ILE A 241 16.01 14.22 7.15
C ILE A 241 17.51 14.46 7.32
N GLN A 242 18.25 14.43 6.23
CA GLN A 242 19.64 14.87 6.23
C GLN A 242 19.66 16.40 6.19
N ASN A 243 20.35 17.03 7.13
CA ASN A 243 20.55 18.49 7.19
C ASN A 243 19.25 19.31 7.08
N ASN A 244 18.15 18.86 7.68
CA ASN A 244 16.84 19.54 7.62
C ASN A 244 16.33 19.83 6.20
N THR A 245 16.80 19.08 5.20
CA THR A 245 16.46 19.31 3.80
C THR A 245 15.37 18.35 3.33
N PHE A 246 14.34 18.88 2.68
CA PHE A 246 13.33 18.11 1.95
C PHE A 246 13.57 18.24 0.46
N ILE A 247 13.38 17.14 -0.27
CA ILE A 247 13.53 17.12 -1.73
C ILE A 247 12.14 17.06 -2.35
N LEU A 248 11.83 18.06 -3.16
CA LEU A 248 10.65 18.03 -4.01
C LEU A 248 11.04 17.42 -5.35
N TYR A 249 10.45 16.26 -5.68
CA TYR A 249 10.53 15.69 -7.01
C TYR A 249 9.32 16.17 -7.80
N ASP A 250 9.53 17.03 -8.77
CA ASP A 250 8.53 17.37 -9.76
C ASP A 250 8.68 16.43 -10.97
N ASN A 251 7.55 15.91 -11.41
CA ASN A 251 7.40 15.34 -12.74
C ASN A 251 5.97 15.65 -13.13
N ILE A 252 5.76 16.14 -14.35
CA ILE A 252 4.41 16.18 -14.90
C ILE A 252 4.00 14.71 -15.05
N HIS A 253 3.02 14.27 -14.27
CA HIS A 253 2.54 12.90 -14.35
C HIS A 253 1.93 12.70 -15.76
N PRO A 254 2.29 11.66 -16.52
CA PRO A 254 1.81 11.47 -17.90
C PRO A 254 0.28 11.46 -18.03
N PHE A 255 -0.41 11.00 -16.97
CA PHE A 255 -1.88 11.09 -16.86
C PHE A 255 -2.41 12.53 -17.03
N LEU A 256 -1.72 13.54 -16.50
CA LEU A 256 -2.14 14.94 -16.57
C LEU A 256 -1.71 15.64 -17.86
N GLU A 257 -0.70 15.12 -18.59
CA GLU A 257 -0.32 15.67 -19.89
C GLU A 257 -1.44 15.55 -20.92
N LYS A 258 -2.25 14.49 -20.84
CA LYS A 258 -3.34 14.23 -21.77
C LYS A 258 -4.55 15.17 -21.61
N TYR A 259 -4.64 15.89 -20.49
CA TYR A 259 -5.78 16.76 -20.14
C TYR A 259 -5.35 18.23 -19.98
N LYS A 260 -4.18 18.61 -20.49
CA LYS A 260 -3.82 20.01 -20.76
C LYS A 260 -4.40 20.46 -22.09
#